data_AF-A0A5C8A4R7-F1
#
_entry.id   AF-A0A5C8A4R7-F1
#
_cell.length_a   1.000
_cell.length_b   1.000
_cell.length_c   1.000
_cell.angle_alpha   90.00
_cell.angle_beta   90.00
_cell.angle_gamma   90.00
#
_symmetry.space_group_name_H-M   'P 1'
#
loop_
_entity.id
_entity.type
_entity.pdbx_description
1 polymer ?
#
loop_
_entity_poly.entity_id
_entity_poly.type
_entity_poly.pdbx_seq_one_letter_code
_entity_poly.pdbx_strand_id
1 'polypeptide(L)' 'MFKREPVRPVPDTALPLEEGERIYKEGRSIVVETTVVEEGRLVRYRKVSHPWGEEHYFREGNSIPSHAYRSALGK' A
#
# COMPACT_ATOMS: atom_id res chain seq x y z
N MET A 1 -27.32 -19.13 10.22
CA MET A 1 -26.42 -19.45 9.09
C MET A 1 -25.86 -18.15 8.54
N PHE A 2 -24.60 -17.81 8.87
CA PHE A 2 -23.96 -16.59 8.36
C PHE A 2 -23.55 -16.82 6.90
N LYS A 3 -24.30 -16.20 5.97
CA LYS A 3 -23.92 -16.16 4.56
C LYS A 3 -22.62 -15.35 4.46
N ARG A 4 -21.53 -16.01 4.10
CA ARG A 4 -20.30 -15.33 3.70
C ARG A 4 -20.59 -14.65 2.37
N GLU A 5 -20.83 -13.34 2.40
CA GLU A 5 -20.88 -12.56 1.16
C GLU A 5 -19.53 -12.74 0.43
N PRO A 6 -19.54 -13.04 -0.87
CA PRO A 6 -18.32 -13.05 -1.65
C PRO A 6 -17.77 -11.63 -1.65
N VAL A 7 -16.57 -11.44 -1.11
CA VAL A 7 -15.82 -10.20 -1.23
C VAL A 7 -15.62 -9.98 -2.73
N ARG A 8 -16.45 -9.12 -3.33
CA ARG A 8 -16.32 -8.76 -4.74
C ARG A 8 -14.92 -8.17 -4.92
N PRO A 9 -14.15 -8.54 -5.95
CA PRO A 9 -12.96 -7.78 -6.29
C PRO A 9 -13.43 -6.35 -6.53
N VAL A 10 -12.95 -5.42 -5.70
CA VAL A 10 -13.19 -4.00 -5.95
C VAL A 10 -12.62 -3.72 -7.35
N PRO A 11 -13.40 -3.12 -8.27
CA PRO A 11 -12.86 -2.77 -9.56
C PRO A 11 -11.65 -1.85 -9.35
N ASP A 12 -10.55 -2.15 -10.04
CA ASP A 12 -9.42 -1.24 -10.31
C ASP A 12 -9.87 -0.02 -11.13
N THR A 13 -11.00 0.59 -10.76
CA THR A 13 -11.22 1.99 -11.07
C THR A 13 -10.07 2.71 -10.42
N ALA A 14 -9.21 3.35 -11.23
CA ALA A 14 -8.24 4.31 -10.76
C ALA A 14 -9.00 5.36 -9.95
N LEU A 15 -9.18 5.09 -8.66
CA LEU A 15 -9.65 6.07 -7.71
C LEU A 15 -8.67 7.24 -7.84
N PRO A 16 -9.13 8.50 -7.80
CA PRO A 16 -8.21 9.60 -7.63
C PRO A 16 -7.24 9.23 -6.50
N LEU A 17 -5.93 9.46 -6.67
CA LEU A 17 -4.97 9.26 -5.58
C LEU A 17 -5.39 10.22 -4.47
N GLU A 18 -6.21 9.74 -3.54
CA GLU A 18 -6.56 10.47 -2.33
C GLU A 18 -5.45 10.19 -1.32
N GLU A 19 -5.07 11.23 -0.58
CA GLU A 19 -4.18 11.07 0.56
C GLU A 19 -4.78 10.08 1.56
N GLY A 20 -3.96 9.17 2.07
CA GLY A 20 -4.43 8.18 3.03
C GLY A 20 -3.69 6.86 2.96
N GLU A 21 -4.10 5.94 3.85
CA GLU A 21 -3.56 4.60 3.96
C GLU A 21 -4.61 3.56 3.51
N ARG A 22 -4.20 2.66 2.61
CA ARG A 22 -5.01 1.55 2.10
C ARG A 22 -4.29 0.24 2.37
N ILE A 23 -5.01 -0.73 2.93
CA ILE A 23 -4.48 -2.07 3.20
C ILE A 23 -5.22 -3.06 2.32
N TYR A 24 -4.49 -3.81 1.51
CA TYR A 24 -5.05 -4.83 0.63
C TYR A 24 -4.14 -6.05 0.54
N LYS A 25 -4.66 -7.14 -0.04
CA LYS A 25 -3.89 -8.35 -0.32
C LYS A 25 -3.46 -8.36 -1.77
N GLU A 26 -2.18 -8.64 -2.01
CA GLU A 26 -1.63 -8.89 -3.33
C GLU A 26 -1.07 -10.32 -3.34
N GLY A 27 -1.81 -11.24 -3.97
CA GLY A 27 -1.53 -12.67 -3.86
C GLY A 27 -1.59 -13.17 -2.41
N ARG A 28 -0.45 -13.63 -1.88
CA ARG A 28 -0.30 -14.06 -0.48
C ARG A 28 0.26 -12.97 0.45
N SER A 29 0.64 -11.83 -0.12
CA SER A 29 1.26 -10.72 0.63
C SER A 29 0.21 -9.71 1.08
N ILE A 30 0.51 -9.01 2.17
CA ILE A 30 -0.26 -7.87 2.66
C ILE A 30 0.45 -6.61 2.18
N VAL A 31 -0.27 -5.71 1.52
CA VAL A 31 0.24 -4.44 1.05
C VAL A 31 -0.40 -3.34 1.85
N VAL A 32 0.44 -2.51 2.47
CA VAL A 32 0.05 -1.22 3.04
C VAL A 32 0.51 -0.15 2.07
N GLU A 33 -0.43 0.53 1.47
CA GLU A 33 -0.20 1.61 0.53
C GLU A 33 -0.53 2.93 1.21
N THR A 34 0.42 3.86 1.23
CA THR A 34 0.23 5.17 1.82
C THR A 34 0.48 6.22 0.75
N THR A 35 -0.53 7.02 0.45
CA THR A 35 -0.42 8.18 -0.44
C THR A 35 -0.28 9.43 0.43
N VAL A 36 0.75 10.22 0.18
CA VAL A 36 1.01 11.50 0.88
C VAL A 36 1.26 12.61 -0.12
N VAL A 37 0.95 13.85 0.22
CA VAL A 37 1.41 15.02 -0.56
C VAL A 37 2.83 15.38 -0.17
N GLU A 38 3.77 15.20 -1.10
CA GLU A 38 5.14 15.73 -1.03
C GLU A 38 5.36 16.76 -2.13
N GLU A 39 5.91 17.93 -1.78
CA GLU A 39 6.21 19.01 -2.75
C GLU A 39 5.00 19.39 -3.65
N GLY A 40 3.78 19.31 -3.10
CA GLY A 40 2.54 19.60 -3.83
C GLY A 40 2.12 18.51 -4.81
N ARG A 41 2.73 17.31 -4.75
CA ARG A 41 2.39 16.14 -5.56
C ARG A 41 2.03 14.96 -4.68
N LEU A 42 1.08 14.15 -5.14
CA LEU A 42 0.73 12.90 -4.49
C LEU A 42 1.83 11.87 -4.80
N VAL A 43 2.44 11.34 -3.74
CA VAL A 43 3.47 10.31 -3.80
C VAL A 43 2.95 9.07 -3.09
N ARG A 44 2.99 7.94 -3.78
CA ARG A 44 2.54 6.65 -3.28
C ARG A 44 3.71 5.83 -2.75
N TYR A 45 3.60 5.47 -1.48
CA TYR A 45 4.46 4.52 -0.81
C TYR A 45 3.75 3.18 -0.69
N ARG A 46 4.47 2.07 -0.85
CA ARG A 46 3.95 0.72 -0.59
C ARG A 46 4.90 -0.03 0.33
N LYS A 47 4.34 -0.67 1.35
CA LYS A 47 4.99 -1.69 2.17
C LYS A 47 4.34 -3.03 1.85
N VAL A 48 5.11 -3.98 1.36
CA VAL A 48 4.66 -5.34 1.04
C VAL A 48 5.23 -6.29 2.08
N SER A 49 4.37 -6.85 2.91
CA SER A 49 4.71 -7.87 3.90
C SER A 49 4.39 -9.25 3.35
N HIS A 50 5.41 -10.08 3.22
CA HIS A 50 5.31 -11.44 2.71
C HIS A 50 5.03 -12.44 3.84
N PRO A 51 4.32 -13.54 3.56
CA PRO A 51 3.97 -14.52 4.58
C PRO A 51 5.18 -15.29 5.14
N TRP A 52 6.32 -15.26 4.46
CA TRP A 52 7.58 -15.84 4.92
C TRP A 52 8.46 -14.86 5.74
N GLY A 53 7.94 -13.66 6.06
CA GLY A 53 8.56 -12.73 7.00
C GLY A 53 9.37 -11.59 6.37
N GLU A 54 9.54 -11.57 5.05
CA GLU A 54 10.21 -10.45 4.36
C GLU A 54 9.27 -9.25 4.17
N GLU A 55 9.85 -8.06 4.26
CA GLU A 55 9.17 -6.79 4.01
C GLU A 55 9.90 -6.02 2.92
N HIS A 56 9.17 -5.63 1.88
CA HIS A 56 9.69 -4.78 0.81
C HIS A 56 8.99 -3.43 0.80
N TYR A 57 9.74 -2.37 0.54
CA TYR A 57 9.25 -1.01 0.52
C TYR A 57 9.43 -0.41 -0.87
N PHE A 58 8.47 0.39 -1.29
CA PHE A 58 8.44 1.01 -2.61
C PHE A 58 7.96 2.46 -2.53
N ARG A 59 8.47 3.30 -3.43
CA ARG A 59 8.01 4.66 -3.70
C ARG A 59 7.75 4.78 -5.19
N GLU A 60 6.51 5.08 -5.58
CA GLU A 60 6.10 5.19 -6.99
C GLU A 60 6.50 3.95 -7.82
N GLY A 61 6.45 2.76 -7.20
CA GLY A 61 6.87 1.50 -7.81
C GLY A 61 8.36 1.19 -7.79
N ASN A 62 9.23 2.13 -7.39
CA ASN A 62 10.66 1.90 -7.22
C ASN A 62 10.95 1.33 -5.83
N SER A 63 11.76 0.26 -5.75
CA SER A 63 12.14 -0.29 -4.46
C SER A 63 13.03 0.68 -3.69
N ILE A 64 12.72 0.85 -2.40
CA ILE A 64 13.46 1.73 -1.48
C ILE A 64 13.82 0.96 -0.20
N PRO A 65 14.88 1.36 0.51
CA PRO A 65 15.20 0.77 1.80
C PRO A 65 14.20 1.21 2.89
N SER A 66 14.08 0.40 3.94
CA SER A 66 13.13 0.62 5.05
C SER A 66 13.29 1.99 5.75
N HIS A 67 14.52 2.49 5.87
CA HIS A 67 14.79 3.80 6.48
C HIS A 67 14.23 4.96 5.65
N ALA A 68 14.28 4.86 4.31
CA ALA A 68 13.73 5.89 3.44
C ALA A 68 12.20 5.93 3.52
N TYR A 69 11.57 4.75 3.58
CA TYR A 69 10.12 4.63 3.78
C TYR A 69 9.67 5.26 5.11
N ARG A 70 10.36 4.93 6.20
CA ARG A 70 10.07 5.48 7.53
C ARG A 70 10.27 6.98 7.61
N SER A 71 11.39 7.47 7.06
CA SER A 71 11.70 8.90 7.02
C SER A 71 10.64 9.70 6.25
N ALA A 72 10.13 9.16 5.13
CA ALA A 72 9.10 9.83 4.34
C ALA A 72 7.74 9.89 5.04
N LEU A 73 7.39 8.86 5.81
CA LEU A 73 6.10 8.80 6.52
C LEU A 73 6.16 9.32 7.97
N GLY A 74 7.32 9.76 8.44
CA GLY A 74 7.51 10.22 9.82
C GLY A 74 7.27 9.15 10.88
N LYS A 75 7.53 7.86 10.57
CA LYS A 75 7.29 6.70 11.44
C LYS A 75 8.58 6.12 12.04
#